data_AF-A0A1W5DEB7-F1
#
_entry.id   AF-A0A1W5DEB7-F1
#
_cell.length_a   1.000
_cell.length_b   1.000
_cell.length_c   1.000
_cell.angle_alpha   90.00
_cell.angle_beta   90.00
_cell.angle_gamma   90.00
#
_symmetry.space_group_name_H-M   'P 1'
#
loop_
_entity.id
_entity.type
_entity.pdbx_description
1 polymer ?
#
loop_
_entity_poly.entity_id
_entity_poly.type
_entity_poly.pdbx_seq_one_letter_code
_entity_poly.pdbx_strand_id
1 'polypeptide(L)'
;MYTRKTTLTPTETEKEAFEFLQKSFDEPTFLTFFDRQRQLYIDIDGSKQWGFGIMVYHVKGDPGGNDFPRKSIQPVMFLSKLLNNAERNYWPTELEVAALVWTLRKTRHLVESCTKPAIVFTDHSATTSIAKQTTPSSSSTDKVNLRLVRASQYVSTFDLDIRFRPGKQHIVPDALSRLMNKAAEEQVGTSSHEGTLDEVFAFHVSLVELTESYRAKLVKAYNEDKQWSKIIGALRKHAESQKKEKEPEPPKNIQFRLIEGLVYYQELDGRRRLCISKSLEKKVFELAHDDNHHCGFH
;
A
#
# COMPACT_ATOMS: atom_id res chain seq x y z
N MET A 1 32.84 -24.03 12.56
CA MET A 1 32.76 -23.66 11.13
C MET A 1 31.41 -24.15 10.60
N TYR A 2 30.44 -23.24 10.41
CA TYR A 2 29.15 -23.59 9.80
C TYR A 2 29.30 -23.51 8.28
N THR A 3 28.91 -24.58 7.57
CA THR A 3 28.91 -24.60 6.10
C THR A 3 27.48 -24.42 5.60
N ARG A 4 27.32 -24.04 4.32
CA ARG A 4 26.01 -23.83 3.66
C ARG A 4 25.07 -25.07 3.70
N LYS A 5 25.56 -26.24 4.13
CA LYS A 5 24.81 -27.51 4.25
C LYS A 5 24.60 -27.98 5.69
N THR A 6 24.99 -27.20 6.70
CA THR A 6 24.78 -27.58 8.10
C THR A 6 23.32 -27.32 8.46
N THR A 7 22.51 -28.37 8.52
CA THR A 7 21.14 -28.29 9.04
C THR A 7 21.22 -28.20 10.57
N LEU A 8 20.98 -27.02 11.12
CA LEU A 8 20.88 -26.83 12.56
C LEU A 8 19.44 -27.04 12.99
N THR A 9 19.22 -27.97 13.90
CA THR A 9 17.95 -28.09 14.59
C THR A 9 17.92 -26.99 15.66
N PRO A 10 17.00 -26.01 15.58
CA PRO A 10 16.92 -24.95 16.56
C PRO A 10 16.60 -25.55 17.93
N THR A 11 17.31 -25.06 18.93
CA THR A 11 17.06 -25.37 20.35
C THR A 11 15.69 -24.87 20.77
N GLU A 12 15.18 -25.39 21.88
CA GLU A 12 13.86 -24.99 22.41
C GLU A 12 13.83 -23.51 22.76
N THR A 13 14.92 -22.99 23.36
CA THR A 13 15.06 -21.55 23.67
C THR A 13 15.10 -20.67 22.42
N GLU A 14 15.73 -21.12 21.33
CA GLU A 14 15.74 -20.40 20.04
C GLU A 14 14.35 -20.38 19.40
N LYS A 15 13.57 -21.47 19.54
CA LYS A 15 12.19 -21.51 19.06
C LYS A 15 11.30 -20.58 19.86
N GLU A 16 11.38 -20.61 21.19
CA GLU A 16 10.65 -19.70 22.06
C GLU A 16 10.96 -18.23 21.75
N ALA A 17 12.24 -17.90 21.55
CA ALA A 17 12.65 -16.55 21.16
C ALA A 17 12.09 -16.15 19.77
N PHE A 18 12.06 -17.07 18.82
CA PHE A 18 11.48 -16.84 17.49
C PHE A 18 9.97 -16.61 17.57
N GLU A 19 9.23 -17.44 18.29
CA GLU A 19 7.78 -17.29 18.50
C GLU A 19 7.44 -15.99 19.24
N PHE A 20 8.26 -15.60 20.21
CA PHE A 20 8.13 -14.32 20.90
C PHE A 20 8.28 -13.13 19.93
N LEU A 21 9.27 -13.19 19.03
CA LEU A 21 9.44 -12.18 18.00
C LEU A 21 8.24 -12.14 17.04
N GLN A 22 7.73 -13.30 16.60
CA GLN A 22 6.53 -13.36 15.75
C GLN A 22 5.32 -12.68 16.42
N LYS A 23 5.03 -13.02 17.69
CA LYS A 23 3.96 -12.37 18.45
C LYS A 23 4.16 -10.86 18.59
N SER A 24 5.40 -10.41 18.71
CA SER A 24 5.71 -8.97 18.76
C SER A 24 5.36 -8.24 17.46
N PHE A 25 5.34 -8.93 16.32
CA PHE A 25 4.89 -8.37 15.04
C PHE A 25 3.37 -8.44 14.83
N ASP A 26 2.67 -9.36 15.51
CA ASP A 26 1.20 -9.45 15.46
C ASP A 26 0.54 -8.25 16.17
N GLU A 27 1.15 -7.76 17.26
CA GLU A 27 0.75 -6.55 17.98
C GLU A 27 1.91 -5.54 18.00
N PRO A 28 2.10 -4.77 16.91
CA PRO A 28 3.30 -3.96 16.74
C PRO A 28 3.27 -2.69 17.61
N THR A 29 3.58 -2.84 18.89
CA THR A 29 3.70 -1.74 19.87
C THR A 29 4.96 -0.89 19.69
N PHE A 30 5.88 -1.31 18.82
CA PHE A 30 7.13 -0.63 18.52
C PHE A 30 7.03 0.36 17.35
N LEU A 31 5.89 0.42 16.67
CA LEU A 31 5.63 1.43 15.64
C LEU A 31 5.41 2.80 16.28
N THR A 32 5.81 3.84 15.57
CA THR A 32 5.69 5.24 15.95
C THR A 32 4.83 5.95 14.93
N PHE A 33 3.97 6.85 15.40
CA PHE A 33 3.17 7.69 14.51
C PHE A 33 4.07 8.58 13.64
N PHE A 34 3.65 8.77 12.39
CA PHE A 34 4.29 9.72 11.48
C PHE A 34 4.11 11.15 11.98
N ASP A 35 5.17 11.95 11.91
CA ASP A 35 5.17 13.37 12.22
C ASP A 35 5.84 14.18 11.09
N ARG A 36 5.06 15.04 10.45
CA ARG A 36 5.48 15.93 9.35
C ARG A 36 6.55 16.96 9.70
N GLN A 37 6.73 17.27 10.98
CA GLN A 37 7.76 18.22 11.43
C GLN A 37 9.13 17.56 11.61
N ARG A 38 9.14 16.22 11.70
CA ARG A 38 10.33 15.43 11.93
C ARG A 38 10.95 14.96 10.63
N GLN A 39 12.25 14.68 10.68
CA GLN A 39 12.96 14.14 9.51
C GLN A 39 12.41 12.76 9.16
N LEU A 40 11.93 12.60 7.93
CA LEU A 40 11.52 11.31 7.38
C LEU A 40 12.73 10.60 6.75
N TYR A 41 12.92 9.34 7.12
CA TYR A 41 13.92 8.46 6.55
C TYR A 41 13.25 7.25 5.90
N ILE A 42 13.78 6.83 4.75
CA ILE A 42 13.29 5.71 3.97
C ILE A 42 14.47 4.85 3.53
N ASP A 43 14.54 3.61 4.00
CA ASP A 43 15.52 2.63 3.56
C ASP A 43 14.85 1.72 2.51
N ILE A 44 15.45 1.59 1.32
CA ILE A 44 14.91 0.79 0.20
C ILE A 44 15.90 -0.25 -0.31
N ASP A 45 15.46 -1.47 -0.59
CA ASP A 45 16.27 -2.51 -1.23
C ASP A 45 15.47 -3.26 -2.31
N GLY A 46 16.11 -3.51 -3.46
CA GLY A 46 15.54 -4.25 -4.58
C GLY A 46 16.31 -5.54 -4.86
N SER A 47 15.73 -6.69 -4.53
CA SER A 47 16.39 -7.99 -4.73
C SER A 47 15.79 -8.79 -5.88
N LYS A 48 16.67 -9.24 -6.79
CA LYS A 48 16.30 -10.19 -7.85
C LYS A 48 15.79 -11.53 -7.33
N GLN A 49 16.06 -11.86 -6.06
CA GLN A 49 15.58 -13.11 -5.50
C GLN A 49 14.05 -13.12 -5.43
N TRP A 50 13.44 -12.09 -4.84
CA TRP A 50 12.00 -12.15 -4.55
C TRP A 50 11.26 -10.82 -4.71
N GLY A 51 11.83 -9.68 -4.35
CA GLY A 51 11.02 -8.47 -4.22
C GLY A 51 11.74 -7.18 -3.84
N PHE A 52 10.93 -6.24 -3.40
CA PHE A 52 11.32 -4.98 -2.78
C PHE A 52 11.09 -5.05 -1.27
N GLY A 53 12.00 -4.45 -0.52
CA GLY A 53 11.89 -4.29 0.93
C GLY A 53 12.13 -2.84 1.31
N ILE A 54 11.24 -2.28 2.13
CA ILE A 54 11.26 -0.87 2.49
C ILE A 54 11.01 -0.73 3.99
N MET A 55 11.72 0.20 4.61
CA MET A 55 11.45 0.66 5.96
C MET A 55 11.35 2.19 5.99
N VAL A 56 10.23 2.71 6.50
CA VAL A 56 9.99 4.13 6.74
C VAL A 56 10.08 4.40 8.23
N TYR A 57 10.83 5.42 8.64
CA TYR A 57 11.08 5.66 10.06
C TYR A 57 11.47 7.11 10.36
N HIS A 58 11.36 7.46 11.64
CA HIS A 58 11.98 8.63 12.24
C HIS A 58 13.19 8.22 13.08
N VAL A 59 14.00 9.19 13.48
CA VAL A 59 15.14 8.98 14.38
C VAL A 59 15.01 9.93 15.56
N LYS A 60 15.17 9.44 16.79
CA LYS A 60 15.12 10.29 17.98
C LYS A 60 16.18 11.40 17.89
N GLY A 61 15.76 12.64 18.12
CA GLY A 61 16.63 13.82 18.03
C GLY A 61 16.84 14.35 16.61
N ASP A 62 16.22 13.74 15.59
CA ASP A 62 16.21 14.19 14.19
C ASP A 62 17.58 14.65 13.66
N PRO A 63 18.63 13.80 13.71
CA PRO A 63 20.01 14.23 13.47
C PRO A 63 20.29 14.68 12.03
N GLY A 64 19.46 14.36 11.05
CA GLY A 64 19.64 14.71 9.62
C GLY A 64 20.84 14.06 8.92
N GLY A 65 21.69 13.36 9.67
CA GLY A 65 22.90 12.69 9.18
C GLY A 65 22.69 11.30 8.58
N ASN A 66 23.79 10.67 8.15
CA ASN A 66 23.79 9.35 7.52
C ASN A 66 23.83 8.20 8.51
N ASP A 67 24.43 8.42 9.67
CA ASP A 67 24.64 7.40 10.69
C ASP A 67 23.98 7.83 11.99
N PHE A 68 23.25 6.90 12.58
CA PHE A 68 22.61 7.06 13.88
C PHE A 68 22.47 5.69 14.57
N PRO A 69 22.48 5.64 15.90
CA PRO A 69 22.41 4.38 16.63
C PRO A 69 21.06 3.70 16.37
N ARG A 70 21.06 2.39 16.11
CA ARG A 70 19.82 1.62 15.83
C ARG A 70 18.73 1.79 16.89
N LYS A 71 19.12 1.94 18.16
CA LYS A 71 18.19 2.17 19.28
C LYS A 71 17.43 3.50 19.21
N SER A 72 17.88 4.45 18.39
CA SER A 72 17.21 5.72 18.16
C SER A 72 16.20 5.68 17.01
N ILE A 73 16.19 4.60 16.21
CA ILE A 73 15.25 4.42 15.12
C ILE A 73 13.85 4.19 15.70
N GLN A 74 12.88 4.92 15.15
CA GLN A 74 11.46 4.85 15.48
C GLN A 74 10.70 4.46 14.21
N PRO A 75 10.47 3.16 14.00
CA PRO A 75 9.80 2.66 12.80
C PRO A 75 8.41 3.26 12.66
N VAL A 76 8.07 3.74 11.46
CA VAL A 76 6.72 4.22 11.13
C VAL A 76 5.98 3.14 10.36
N MET A 77 6.64 2.52 9.38
CA MET A 77 6.02 1.53 8.50
C MET A 77 7.08 0.63 7.87
N PHE A 78 6.71 -0.62 7.58
CA PHE A 78 7.48 -1.53 6.74
C PHE A 78 6.64 -1.88 5.51
N LEU A 79 7.26 -1.92 4.34
CA LEU A 79 6.59 -2.34 3.11
C LEU A 79 7.42 -3.42 2.43
N SER A 80 6.74 -4.37 1.81
CA SER A 80 7.36 -5.37 0.96
C SER A 80 6.46 -5.69 -0.23
N LYS A 81 7.07 -6.10 -1.34
CA LYS A 81 6.36 -6.50 -2.56
C LYS A 81 7.17 -7.52 -3.33
N LEU A 82 6.49 -8.54 -3.87
CA LEU A 82 7.11 -9.48 -4.79
C LEU A 82 7.29 -8.88 -6.20
N LEU A 83 8.32 -9.33 -6.91
CA LEU A 83 8.55 -8.95 -8.30
C LEU A 83 7.51 -9.59 -9.22
N ASN A 84 6.89 -8.77 -10.06
CA ASN A 84 6.05 -9.25 -11.15
C ASN A 84 6.90 -9.84 -12.29
N ASN A 85 6.26 -10.50 -13.25
CA ASN A 85 6.96 -11.16 -14.37
C ASN A 85 7.84 -10.21 -15.19
N ALA A 86 7.45 -8.94 -15.34
CA ALA A 86 8.25 -7.96 -16.05
C ALA A 86 9.47 -7.52 -15.23
N GLU A 87 9.29 -7.21 -13.94
CA GLU A 87 10.33 -6.76 -13.00
C GLU A 87 11.39 -7.83 -12.75
N ARG A 88 11.04 -9.12 -12.79
CA ARG A 88 12.02 -10.22 -12.71
C ARG A 88 13.07 -10.16 -13.81
N ASN A 89 12.73 -9.58 -14.96
CA ASN A 89 13.63 -9.42 -16.10
C ASN A 89 14.47 -8.13 -16.03
N TYR A 90 14.27 -7.27 -15.03
CA TYR A 90 15.00 -6.01 -14.92
C TYR A 90 16.46 -6.25 -14.56
N TRP A 91 17.36 -5.38 -15.02
CA TRP A 91 18.74 -5.35 -14.53
C TRP A 91 18.79 -4.82 -13.09
N PRO A 92 19.83 -5.14 -12.30
CA PRO A 92 19.92 -4.72 -10.90
C PRO A 92 19.66 -3.22 -10.68
N THR A 93 20.28 -2.36 -11.49
CA THR A 93 20.06 -0.91 -11.42
C THR A 93 18.62 -0.49 -11.72
N GLU A 94 17.97 -1.14 -12.69
CA GLU A 94 16.56 -0.87 -13.01
C GLU A 94 15.64 -1.33 -11.87
N LEU A 95 16.01 -2.41 -11.19
CA LEU A 95 15.27 -2.96 -10.07
C LEU A 95 15.31 -2.03 -8.85
N GLU A 96 16.48 -1.49 -8.55
CA GLU A 96 16.67 -0.49 -7.49
C GLU A 96 15.86 0.79 -7.75
N VAL A 97 15.88 1.28 -8.99
CA VAL A 97 15.08 2.45 -9.38
C VAL A 97 13.58 2.12 -9.34
N ALA A 98 13.18 0.91 -9.72
CA ALA A 98 11.79 0.47 -9.60
C ALA A 98 11.34 0.39 -8.13
N ALA A 99 12.21 -0.07 -7.23
CA ALA A 99 11.95 -0.09 -5.79
C ALA A 99 11.75 1.35 -5.25
N LEU A 100 12.60 2.31 -5.66
CA LEU A 100 12.43 3.72 -5.33
C LEU A 100 11.08 4.28 -5.80
N VAL A 101 10.76 4.11 -7.09
CA VAL A 101 9.50 4.60 -7.68
C VAL A 101 8.29 3.98 -6.99
N TRP A 102 8.32 2.67 -6.74
CA TRP A 102 7.24 1.98 -6.04
C TRP A 102 7.07 2.51 -4.61
N THR A 103 8.18 2.72 -3.90
CA THR A 103 8.17 3.30 -2.55
C THR A 103 7.52 4.68 -2.55
N LEU A 104 7.98 5.58 -3.43
CA LEU A 104 7.43 6.94 -3.53
C LEU A 104 5.93 6.93 -3.89
N ARG A 105 5.47 5.99 -4.71
CA ARG A 105 4.04 5.83 -5.00
C ARG A 105 3.23 5.45 -3.76
N LYS A 106 3.77 4.57 -2.91
CA LYS A 106 3.08 4.12 -1.68
C LYS A 106 3.16 5.15 -0.55
N THR A 107 4.28 5.86 -0.43
CA THR A 107 4.54 6.82 0.64
C THR A 107 4.36 8.27 0.20
N ARG A 108 3.74 8.52 -0.98
CA ARG A 108 3.56 9.86 -1.57
C ARG A 108 3.05 10.88 -0.56
N HIS A 109 1.96 10.55 0.11
CA HIS A 109 1.32 11.41 1.12
C HIS A 109 2.24 11.74 2.30
N LEU A 110 3.11 10.81 2.72
CA LEU A 110 4.09 11.06 3.80
C LEU A 110 5.19 12.00 3.31
N VAL A 111 5.75 11.72 2.13
CA VAL A 111 6.84 12.51 1.54
C VAL A 111 6.38 13.93 1.26
N GLU A 112 5.22 14.12 0.64
CA GLU A 112 4.69 15.44 0.27
C GLU A 112 4.20 16.26 1.48
N SER A 113 3.82 15.61 2.58
CA SER A 113 3.38 16.33 3.79
C SER A 113 4.53 16.78 4.69
N CYS A 114 5.74 16.26 4.49
CA CYS A 114 6.92 16.61 5.29
C CYS A 114 7.34 18.06 5.05
N THR A 115 7.81 18.71 6.12
CA THR A 115 8.36 20.08 6.06
C THR A 115 9.82 20.13 5.61
N LYS A 116 10.50 18.97 5.58
CA LYS A 116 11.91 18.80 5.19
C LYS A 116 11.99 17.75 4.07
N PRO A 117 13.03 17.78 3.22
CA PRO A 117 13.26 16.76 2.21
C PRO A 117 13.32 15.37 2.84
N ALA A 118 12.66 14.37 2.27
CA ALA A 118 12.75 13.01 2.77
C ALA A 118 14.11 12.40 2.41
N ILE A 119 14.79 11.77 3.38
CA ILE A 119 16.10 11.15 3.15
C ILE A 119 15.89 9.69 2.77
N VAL A 120 16.32 9.32 1.56
CA VAL A 120 16.20 7.95 1.05
C VAL A 120 17.58 7.28 1.02
N PHE A 121 17.72 6.13 1.69
CA PHE A 121 18.92 5.32 1.68
C PHE A 121 18.77 4.09 0.79
N THR A 122 19.74 3.93 -0.12
CA THR A 122 19.90 2.77 -1.02
C THR A 122 21.32 2.23 -0.90
N ASP A 123 21.50 0.92 -1.02
CA ASP A 123 22.82 0.30 -1.10
C ASP A 123 23.40 0.28 -2.52
N HIS A 124 22.70 0.90 -3.47
CA HIS A 124 23.10 0.95 -4.86
C HIS A 124 23.47 2.37 -5.30
N SER A 125 24.78 2.63 -5.42
CA SER A 125 25.30 3.97 -5.72
C SER A 125 24.80 4.54 -7.05
N ALA A 126 24.51 3.71 -8.07
CA ALA A 126 24.02 4.21 -9.35
C ALA A 126 22.60 4.81 -9.26
N THR A 127 21.81 4.41 -8.27
CA THR A 127 20.47 4.96 -8.02
C THR A 127 20.55 6.43 -7.62
N THR A 128 21.59 6.79 -6.85
CA THR A 128 21.87 8.19 -6.48
C THR A 128 22.21 9.06 -7.70
N SER A 129 22.90 8.48 -8.69
CA SER A 129 23.25 9.18 -9.93
C SER A 129 22.05 9.38 -10.86
N ILE A 130 21.17 8.37 -10.95
CA ILE A 130 19.99 8.43 -11.82
C ILE A 130 18.98 9.48 -11.31
N ALA A 131 18.81 9.60 -10.00
CA ALA A 131 17.95 10.63 -9.43
C ALA A 131 18.47 12.06 -9.67
N LYS A 132 19.80 12.23 -9.79
CA LYS A 132 20.44 13.52 -10.11
C LYS A 132 20.45 13.82 -11.61
N GLN A 133 20.30 12.81 -12.47
CA GLN A 133 20.23 12.98 -13.91
C GLN A 133 18.82 13.43 -14.32
N THR A 134 18.60 14.74 -14.25
CA THR A 134 17.36 15.41 -14.70
C THR A 134 17.35 15.70 -16.21
N THR A 135 18.50 15.56 -16.88
CA THR A 135 18.66 15.77 -18.33
C THR A 135 19.22 14.51 -19.03
N PRO A 136 18.70 14.14 -20.21
CA PRO A 136 19.21 13.04 -21.02
C PRO A 136 20.59 13.42 -21.61
N SER A 137 21.62 13.34 -20.78
CA SER A 137 23.01 13.64 -21.15
C SER A 137 23.77 12.34 -21.43
N SER A 138 23.16 11.46 -22.23
CA SER A 138 23.87 10.33 -22.83
C SER A 138 23.89 10.59 -24.33
N SER A 139 25.07 10.85 -24.86
CA SER A 139 25.43 11.17 -26.24
C SER A 139 25.17 10.04 -27.25
N SER A 140 24.10 9.25 -27.04
CA SER A 140 23.69 8.14 -27.88
C SER A 140 22.16 8.05 -27.86
N THR A 141 21.53 8.69 -28.84
CA THR A 141 20.07 8.76 -29.03
C THR A 141 19.42 7.36 -29.17
N ASP A 142 20.20 6.32 -29.47
CA ASP A 142 19.71 4.97 -29.77
C ASP A 142 19.55 4.02 -28.56
N LYS A 143 20.03 4.41 -27.36
CA LYS A 143 20.00 3.53 -26.16
C LYS A 143 19.61 4.25 -24.86
N VAL A 144 18.74 5.24 -24.95
CA VAL A 144 18.20 5.86 -23.73
C VAL A 144 17.19 4.88 -23.12
N ASN A 145 17.48 4.36 -21.93
CA ASN A 145 16.52 3.53 -21.20
C ASN A 145 15.34 4.40 -20.75
N LEU A 146 14.27 4.40 -21.55
CA LEU A 146 13.07 5.20 -21.32
C LEU A 146 12.44 4.95 -19.93
N ARG A 147 12.65 3.76 -19.33
CA ARG A 147 12.17 3.48 -17.97
C ARG A 147 12.90 4.34 -16.93
N LEU A 148 14.22 4.43 -17.04
CA LEU A 148 15.03 5.25 -16.13
C LEU A 148 14.74 6.75 -16.31
N VAL A 149 14.48 7.19 -17.54
CA VAL A 149 14.08 8.59 -17.80
C VAL A 149 12.73 8.90 -17.15
N ARG A 150 11.71 8.05 -17.37
CA ARG A 150 10.38 8.23 -16.74
C ARG A 150 10.47 8.17 -15.22
N ALA A 151 11.29 7.26 -14.69
CA ALA A 151 11.53 7.16 -13.26
C ALA A 151 12.20 8.43 -12.71
N SER A 152 13.24 8.94 -13.38
CA SER A 152 13.90 10.20 -12.99
C SER A 152 12.92 11.39 -13.00
N GLN A 153 12.11 11.52 -14.06
CA GLN A 153 11.06 12.53 -14.13
C GLN A 153 10.09 12.41 -12.95
N TYR A 154 9.62 11.19 -12.64
CA TYR A 154 8.73 10.97 -11.51
C TYR A 154 9.38 11.27 -10.17
N VAL A 155 10.63 10.84 -9.95
CA VAL A 155 11.39 11.11 -8.72
C VAL A 155 11.62 12.62 -8.53
N SER A 156 11.84 13.37 -9.62
CA SER A 156 12.06 14.81 -9.59
C SER A 156 10.84 15.63 -9.13
N THR A 157 9.64 15.04 -9.06
CA THR A 157 8.46 15.73 -8.52
C THR A 157 8.44 15.80 -6.99
N PHE A 158 9.38 15.13 -6.31
CA PHE A 158 9.46 15.05 -4.86
C PHE A 158 10.70 15.75 -4.32
N ASP A 159 10.58 16.31 -3.12
CA ASP A 159 11.72 16.87 -2.38
C ASP A 159 12.45 15.75 -1.61
N LEU A 160 13.52 15.24 -2.23
CA LEU A 160 14.24 14.05 -1.76
C LEU A 160 15.74 14.29 -1.67
N ASP A 161 16.35 13.70 -0.64
CA ASP A 161 17.79 13.57 -0.52
C ASP A 161 18.17 12.07 -0.55
N ILE A 162 18.65 11.63 -1.72
CA ILE A 162 18.99 10.22 -1.94
C ILE A 162 20.47 9.99 -1.65
N ARG A 163 20.73 9.13 -0.67
CA ARG A 163 22.05 8.86 -0.13
C ARG A 163 22.39 7.37 -0.24
N PHE A 164 23.66 7.11 -0.49
CA PHE A 164 24.18 5.75 -0.45
C PHE A 164 24.43 5.31 1.01
N ARG A 165 24.00 4.10 1.35
CA ARG A 165 24.28 3.45 2.63
C ARG A 165 24.86 2.05 2.37
N PRO A 166 25.98 1.66 2.99
CA PRO A 166 26.54 0.32 2.77
C PRO A 166 25.57 -0.79 3.17
N GLY A 167 25.43 -1.83 2.34
CA GLY A 167 24.47 -2.93 2.56
C GLY A 167 24.56 -3.62 3.93
N LYS A 168 25.71 -3.61 4.61
CA LYS A 168 25.86 -4.12 5.99
C LYS A 168 24.98 -3.40 7.02
N GLN A 169 24.59 -2.15 6.74
CA GLN A 169 23.70 -1.36 7.57
C GLN A 169 22.23 -1.51 7.16
N HIS A 170 21.95 -2.14 6.02
CA HIS A 170 20.64 -2.20 5.34
C HIS A 170 19.87 -3.50 5.62
N ILE A 171 19.99 -3.99 6.85
CA ILE A 171 19.55 -5.35 7.23
C ILE A 171 18.04 -5.55 7.07
N VAL A 172 17.24 -4.54 7.44
CA VAL A 172 15.78 -4.64 7.43
C VAL A 172 15.22 -4.74 6.00
N PRO A 173 15.49 -3.77 5.10
CA PRO A 173 14.97 -3.86 3.74
C PRO A 173 15.53 -5.06 2.98
N ASP A 174 16.80 -5.46 3.19
CA ASP A 174 17.37 -6.69 2.60
C ASP A 174 16.63 -7.95 3.06
N ALA A 175 16.27 -8.05 4.35
CA ALA A 175 15.46 -9.16 4.85
C ALA A 175 14.05 -9.19 4.23
N LEU A 176 13.42 -8.01 4.06
CA LEU A 176 12.08 -7.89 3.50
C LEU A 176 12.05 -8.18 1.99
N SER A 177 13.06 -7.73 1.23
CA SER A 177 13.15 -7.92 -0.22
C SER A 177 13.44 -9.37 -0.62
N ARG A 178 14.06 -10.14 0.27
CA ARG A 178 14.41 -11.56 0.09
C ARG A 178 13.39 -12.52 0.71
N LEU A 179 12.29 -12.03 1.27
CA LEU A 179 11.30 -12.90 1.88
C LEU A 179 10.46 -13.60 0.79
N MET A 180 10.62 -14.91 0.69
CA MET A 180 9.80 -15.74 -0.20
C MET A 180 8.40 -15.95 0.42
N ASN A 181 7.35 -15.67 -0.34
CA ASN A 181 5.99 -16.05 0.05
C ASN A 181 5.50 -17.18 -0.87
N LYS A 182 5.62 -18.43 -0.42
CA LYS A 182 5.21 -19.62 -1.18
C LYS A 182 3.72 -19.60 -1.57
N ALA A 183 2.86 -19.01 -0.74
CA ALA A 183 1.43 -18.88 -1.03
C ALA A 183 1.12 -17.86 -2.15
N ALA A 184 2.02 -16.88 -2.34
CA ALA A 184 1.86 -15.87 -3.39
C ALA A 184 2.34 -16.39 -4.77
N GLU A 185 3.27 -17.35 -4.81
CA GLU A 185 3.68 -17.97 -6.09
C GLU A 185 2.54 -18.71 -6.78
N GLU A 186 1.66 -19.37 -6.02
CA GLU A 186 0.47 -20.04 -6.55
C GLU A 186 -0.58 -19.06 -7.11
N GLN A 187 -0.68 -17.86 -6.52
CA GLN A 187 -1.61 -16.81 -6.99
C GLN A 187 -1.07 -16.06 -8.22
N VAL A 188 0.25 -15.87 -8.32
CA VAL A 188 0.91 -15.21 -9.47
C VAL A 188 0.82 -16.06 -10.75
N GLY A 189 0.61 -17.38 -10.62
CA GLY A 189 0.38 -18.30 -11.75
C GLY A 189 -0.98 -18.18 -12.44
N THR A 190 -1.96 -17.46 -11.85
CA THR A 190 -3.36 -17.50 -12.33
C THR A 190 -3.99 -16.14 -12.63
N SER A 191 -3.26 -15.02 -12.50
CA SER A 191 -3.76 -13.70 -12.90
C SER A 191 -3.04 -13.20 -14.15
N SER A 192 -3.51 -13.63 -15.32
CA SER A 192 -3.27 -12.95 -16.59
C SER A 192 -4.06 -11.63 -16.66
N HIS A 193 -3.81 -10.72 -15.71
CA HIS A 193 -4.18 -9.32 -15.84
C HIS A 193 -2.92 -8.53 -16.18
N GLU A 194 -2.67 -8.50 -17.48
CA GLU A 194 -1.71 -7.65 -18.16
C GLU A 194 -2.05 -6.18 -17.88
N GLY A 195 -1.15 -5.45 -17.22
CA GLY A 195 -1.09 -3.99 -17.33
C GLY A 195 -1.95 -3.12 -16.40
N THR A 196 -2.54 -3.62 -15.32
CA THR A 196 -3.01 -2.72 -14.25
C THR A 196 -1.82 -2.35 -13.36
N LEU A 197 -1.44 -1.07 -13.40
CA LEU A 197 -0.67 -0.44 -12.32
C LEU A 197 -1.31 -0.89 -11.00
N ASP A 198 -0.52 -1.32 -10.00
CA ASP A 198 -1.01 -1.43 -8.62
C ASP A 198 -1.84 -0.16 -8.35
N GLU A 199 -3.17 -0.30 -8.34
CA GLU A 199 -4.05 0.78 -7.92
C GLU A 199 -3.68 0.98 -6.46
N VAL A 200 -3.05 2.12 -6.18
CA VAL A 200 -2.74 2.56 -4.83
C VAL A 200 -4.08 2.90 -4.21
N PHE A 201 -4.76 1.89 -3.72
CA PHE A 201 -5.87 2.06 -2.82
C PHE A 201 -5.29 2.41 -1.45
N ALA A 202 -5.02 3.69 -1.24
CA ALA A 202 -4.96 4.24 0.10
C ALA A 202 -6.40 4.30 0.63
N PHE A 203 -6.97 3.17 1.01
CA PHE A 203 -8.17 3.18 1.82
C PHE A 203 -7.74 3.34 3.27
N HIS A 204 -8.07 4.49 3.88
CA HIS A 204 -8.42 4.44 5.29
C HIS A 204 -9.72 3.66 5.39
N VAL A 205 -9.62 2.39 5.79
CA VAL A 205 -10.78 1.59 6.10
C VAL A 205 -11.25 2.03 7.49
N SER A 206 -12.11 3.04 7.54
CA SER A 206 -12.88 3.32 8.74
C SER A 206 -13.93 2.21 8.87
N LEU A 207 -13.72 1.30 9.82
CA LEU A 207 -14.66 0.22 10.09
C LEU A 207 -15.85 0.80 10.86
N VAL A 208 -16.90 1.19 10.11
CA VAL A 208 -18.14 1.67 10.70
C VAL A 208 -19.07 0.48 10.90
N GLU A 209 -19.33 0.12 12.15
CA GLU A 209 -20.32 -0.90 12.47
C GLU A 209 -21.73 -0.39 12.15
N LEU A 210 -22.42 -1.09 11.25
CA LEU A 210 -23.75 -0.70 10.80
C LEU A 210 -24.81 -1.15 11.81
N THR A 211 -25.03 -0.35 12.86
CA THR A 211 -26.09 -0.62 13.84
C THR A 211 -27.48 -0.67 13.18
N GLU A 212 -28.40 -1.48 13.72
CA GLU A 212 -29.79 -1.57 13.23
C GLU A 212 -30.48 -0.21 13.16
N SER A 213 -30.21 0.66 14.15
CA SER A 213 -30.75 2.02 14.18
C SER A 213 -30.27 2.89 13.01
N TYR A 214 -29.04 2.68 12.55
CA TYR A 214 -28.47 3.41 11.42
C TYR A 214 -28.95 2.84 10.08
N ARG A 215 -29.06 1.52 9.99
CA ARG A 215 -29.69 0.82 8.86
C ARG A 215 -31.13 1.31 8.63
N ALA A 216 -31.92 1.45 9.69
CA ALA A 216 -33.28 1.99 9.58
C ALA A 216 -33.31 3.43 9.02
N LYS A 217 -32.34 4.27 9.41
CA LYS A 217 -32.19 5.64 8.87
C LYS A 217 -31.84 5.64 7.38
N LEU A 218 -30.93 4.76 6.94
CA LEU A 218 -30.60 4.60 5.51
C LEU A 218 -31.83 4.17 4.70
N VAL A 219 -32.57 3.17 5.17
CA VAL A 219 -33.78 2.68 4.50
C VAL A 219 -34.83 3.80 4.41
N LYS A 220 -35.02 4.58 5.48
CA LYS A 220 -35.92 5.75 5.46
C LYS A 220 -35.46 6.79 4.43
N ALA A 221 -34.17 7.11 4.40
CA ALA A 221 -33.60 8.08 3.46
C ALA A 221 -33.72 7.63 1.99
N TYR A 222 -33.67 6.34 1.69
CA TYR A 222 -33.94 5.85 0.34
C TYR A 222 -35.39 6.01 -0.08
N ASN A 223 -36.34 5.85 0.84
CA ASN A 223 -37.77 5.98 0.55
C ASN A 223 -38.18 7.45 0.35
N GLU A 224 -37.52 8.37 1.04
CA GLU A 224 -37.74 9.82 0.89
C GLU A 224 -37.15 10.37 -0.42
N ASP A 225 -36.13 9.71 -0.97
CA ASP A 225 -35.50 10.10 -2.22
C ASP A 225 -36.26 9.54 -3.45
N LYS A 226 -36.69 10.46 -4.33
CA LYS A 226 -37.41 10.14 -5.58
C LYS A 226 -36.60 9.30 -6.57
N GLN A 227 -35.27 9.35 -6.52
CA GLN A 227 -34.40 8.56 -7.39
C GLN A 227 -34.21 7.15 -6.84
N TRP A 228 -33.89 7.02 -5.56
CA TRP A 228 -33.68 5.71 -4.91
C TRP A 228 -34.96 4.88 -4.86
N SER A 229 -36.10 5.49 -4.57
CA SER A 229 -37.40 4.81 -4.60
C SER A 229 -37.73 4.18 -5.96
N LYS A 230 -37.39 4.84 -7.08
CA LYS A 230 -37.54 4.26 -8.44
C LYS A 230 -36.62 3.07 -8.66
N ILE A 231 -35.36 3.18 -8.26
CA ILE A 231 -34.35 2.12 -8.41
C ILE A 231 -34.75 0.90 -7.56
N ILE A 232 -35.11 1.10 -6.30
CA ILE A 232 -35.58 0.04 -5.39
C ILE A 232 -36.85 -0.61 -5.93
N GLY A 233 -37.80 0.17 -6.45
CA GLY A 233 -39.02 -0.35 -7.07
C GLY A 233 -38.73 -1.25 -8.28
N ALA A 234 -37.78 -0.86 -9.13
CA ALA A 234 -37.35 -1.68 -10.27
C ALA A 234 -36.65 -2.98 -9.82
N LEU A 235 -35.79 -2.90 -8.80
CA LEU A 235 -35.09 -4.07 -8.24
C LEU A 235 -36.06 -5.05 -7.58
N ARG A 236 -37.06 -4.57 -6.83
CA ARG A 236 -38.11 -5.42 -6.22
C ARG A 236 -38.96 -6.12 -7.25
N LYS A 237 -39.44 -5.40 -8.27
CA LYS A 237 -40.21 -6.00 -9.38
C LYS A 237 -39.41 -7.08 -10.11
N HIS A 238 -38.12 -6.86 -10.32
CA HIS A 238 -37.25 -7.86 -10.93
C HIS A 238 -37.03 -9.08 -10.02
N ALA A 239 -36.82 -8.87 -8.71
CA ALA A 239 -36.70 -9.96 -7.73
C ALA A 239 -37.98 -10.82 -7.66
N GLU A 240 -39.15 -10.19 -7.66
CA GLU A 240 -40.45 -10.87 -7.67
C GLU A 240 -40.66 -11.70 -8.94
N SER A 241 -40.15 -11.24 -10.09
CA SER A 241 -40.21 -11.97 -11.36
C SER A 241 -39.30 -13.20 -11.43
N GLN A 242 -38.28 -13.27 -10.56
CA GLN A 242 -37.21 -14.28 -10.61
C GLN A 242 -37.47 -15.53 -9.75
N LYS A 243 -38.56 -15.62 -8.97
CA LYS A 243 -38.98 -16.78 -8.12
C LYS A 243 -37.85 -17.79 -7.80
N LYS A 244 -36.82 -17.38 -7.05
CA LYS A 244 -35.70 -18.25 -6.63
C LYS A 244 -35.34 -18.00 -5.17
N GLU A 245 -34.96 -19.07 -4.47
CA GLU A 245 -34.48 -19.09 -3.08
C GLU A 245 -33.09 -18.45 -2.86
N LYS A 246 -32.41 -17.97 -3.92
CA LYS A 246 -31.08 -17.33 -3.85
C LYS A 246 -31.10 -15.90 -4.37
N GLU A 247 -30.20 -15.07 -3.84
CA GLU A 247 -30.06 -13.63 -4.16
C GLU A 247 -30.27 -13.36 -5.67
N PRO A 248 -31.26 -12.55 -6.07
CA PRO A 248 -31.57 -12.32 -7.47
C PRO A 248 -30.40 -11.61 -8.18
N GLU A 249 -30.04 -12.12 -9.35
CA GLU A 249 -29.05 -11.46 -10.19
C GLU A 249 -29.58 -10.09 -10.67
N PRO A 250 -28.70 -9.08 -10.76
CA PRO A 250 -29.09 -7.77 -11.22
C PRO A 250 -29.64 -7.85 -12.66
N PRO A 251 -30.63 -7.01 -13.02
CA PRO A 251 -31.06 -6.85 -14.40
C PRO A 251 -29.86 -6.51 -15.30
N LYS A 252 -29.86 -7.00 -16.55
CA LYS A 252 -28.72 -6.90 -17.49
C LYS A 252 -28.14 -5.49 -17.71
N ASN A 253 -28.81 -4.42 -17.28
CA ASN A 253 -28.40 -3.02 -17.43
C ASN A 253 -28.37 -2.22 -16.11
N ILE A 254 -28.46 -2.87 -14.94
CA ILE A 254 -28.52 -2.17 -13.65
C ILE A 254 -27.46 -2.77 -12.72
N GLN A 255 -26.42 -2.01 -12.41
CA GLN A 255 -25.32 -2.43 -11.52
C GLN A 255 -25.67 -2.31 -10.02
N PHE A 256 -26.96 -2.28 -9.66
CA PHE A 256 -27.41 -2.17 -8.28
C PHE A 256 -28.04 -3.47 -7.80
N ARG A 257 -27.81 -3.80 -6.52
CA ARG A 257 -28.48 -4.90 -5.81
C ARG A 257 -29.18 -4.38 -4.57
N LEU A 258 -30.32 -5.00 -4.27
CA LEU A 258 -31.02 -4.80 -3.02
C LEU A 258 -30.76 -6.02 -2.13
N ILE A 259 -30.02 -5.83 -1.04
CA ILE A 259 -29.70 -6.88 -0.08
C ILE A 259 -30.23 -6.39 1.24
N GLU A 260 -31.15 -7.15 1.85
CA GLU A 260 -31.59 -6.86 3.21
C GLU A 260 -32.17 -5.44 3.41
N GLY A 261 -32.72 -4.86 2.34
CA GLY A 261 -33.29 -3.50 2.32
C GLY A 261 -32.29 -2.38 2.02
N LEU A 262 -31.00 -2.70 1.89
CA LEU A 262 -29.93 -1.76 1.53
C LEU A 262 -29.55 -1.88 0.06
N VAL A 263 -29.18 -0.75 -0.54
CA VAL A 263 -28.78 -0.67 -1.94
C VAL A 263 -27.27 -0.73 -2.04
N TYR A 264 -26.76 -1.69 -2.79
CA TYR A 264 -25.34 -1.84 -3.10
C TYR A 264 -25.10 -1.65 -4.59
N TYR A 265 -24.08 -0.87 -4.92
CA TYR A 265 -23.51 -0.83 -6.26
C TYR A 265 -22.51 -1.98 -6.41
N GLN A 266 -22.67 -2.80 -7.44
CA GLN A 266 -21.79 -3.92 -7.76
C GLN A 266 -20.87 -3.54 -8.92
N GLU A 267 -19.57 -3.53 -8.66
CA GLU A 267 -18.53 -3.31 -9.66
C GLU A 267 -18.35 -4.53 -10.57
N LEU A 268 -17.69 -4.33 -11.72
CA LEU A 268 -17.45 -5.39 -12.71
C LEU A 268 -16.58 -6.53 -12.17
N ASP A 269 -15.76 -6.25 -11.15
CA ASP A 269 -14.91 -7.20 -10.43
C ASP A 269 -15.67 -7.96 -9.31
N GLY A 270 -16.96 -7.68 -9.12
CA GLY A 270 -17.82 -8.30 -8.11
C GLY A 270 -17.84 -7.59 -6.76
N ARG A 271 -17.03 -6.54 -6.54
CA ARG A 271 -17.05 -5.76 -5.28
C ARG A 271 -18.37 -5.03 -5.10
N ARG A 272 -18.81 -4.90 -3.85
CA ARG A 272 -20.08 -4.27 -3.47
C ARG A 272 -19.79 -3.02 -2.64
N ARG A 273 -20.35 -1.87 -3.04
CA ARG A 273 -20.27 -0.60 -2.29
C ARG A 273 -21.65 -0.19 -1.84
N LEU A 274 -21.81 0.06 -0.54
CA LEU A 274 -23.08 0.54 0.01
C LEU A 274 -23.38 1.95 -0.54
N CYS A 275 -24.55 2.14 -1.12
CA CYS A 275 -24.96 3.44 -1.65
C CYS A 275 -25.49 4.32 -0.53
N ILE A 276 -24.85 5.45 -0.23
CA ILE A 276 -25.34 6.38 0.80
C ILE A 276 -26.24 7.44 0.15
N SER A 277 -27.41 7.71 0.73
CA SER A 277 -28.27 8.81 0.29
C SER A 277 -27.59 10.16 0.60
N LYS A 278 -27.76 11.15 -0.28
CA LYS A 278 -27.17 12.50 -0.11
C LYS A 278 -27.51 13.14 1.23
N SER A 279 -28.69 12.85 1.78
CA SER A 279 -29.12 13.35 3.09
C SER A 279 -28.26 12.86 4.26
N LEU A 280 -27.59 11.71 4.11
CA LEU A 280 -26.78 11.06 5.14
C LEU A 280 -25.28 11.12 4.84
N GLU A 281 -24.90 11.64 3.67
CA GLU A 281 -23.50 11.75 3.23
C GLU A 281 -22.63 12.46 4.27
N LYS A 282 -23.03 13.67 4.69
CA LYS A 282 -22.29 14.47 5.68
C LYS A 282 -22.04 13.69 6.97
N LYS A 283 -23.03 12.93 7.43
CA LYS A 283 -22.96 12.15 8.67
C LYS A 283 -22.06 10.93 8.56
N VAL A 284 -22.04 10.27 7.39
CA VAL A 284 -21.08 9.19 7.12
C VAL A 284 -19.65 9.73 7.09
N PHE A 285 -19.46 10.91 6.50
CA PHE A 285 -18.17 11.58 6.51
C PHE A 285 -17.73 11.95 7.93
N GLU A 286 -18.60 12.57 8.74
CA GLU A 286 -18.34 12.87 10.17
C GLU A 286 -17.95 11.60 10.94
N LEU A 287 -18.72 10.51 10.84
CA LEU A 287 -18.38 9.22 11.49
C LEU A 287 -17.04 8.63 11.03
N ALA A 288 -16.66 8.84 9.76
CA ALA A 288 -15.39 8.35 9.25
C ALA A 288 -14.19 9.19 9.71
N HIS A 289 -14.40 10.43 10.16
CA HIS A 289 -13.34 11.41 10.45
C HIS A 289 -13.22 11.78 11.94
N ASP A 290 -14.34 11.92 12.66
CA ASP A 290 -14.37 12.43 14.05
C ASP A 290 -13.98 11.37 15.09
N ASP A 291 -14.39 10.11 14.92
CA ASP A 291 -14.11 9.06 15.91
C ASP A 291 -12.67 8.51 15.85
N ASN A 292 -11.92 8.82 14.79
CA ASN A 292 -10.55 8.31 14.57
C ASN A 292 -9.45 9.38 14.54
N HIS A 293 -9.70 10.61 14.98
CA HIS A 293 -8.71 11.71 15.00
C HIS A 293 -7.93 11.85 13.67
N HIS A 294 -8.62 11.79 12.52
CA HIS A 294 -7.99 11.98 11.22
C HIS A 294 -8.05 13.45 10.77
N CYS A 295 -6.94 13.95 10.23
CA CYS A 295 -6.82 15.27 9.64
C CYS A 295 -7.57 15.33 8.28
N GLY A 296 -8.83 15.76 8.28
CA GLY A 296 -9.58 16.06 7.06
C GLY A 296 -10.46 17.29 7.24
N PHE A 297 -10.08 18.39 6.57
CA PHE A 297 -10.79 19.65 6.37
C PHE A 297 -11.47 20.31 7.59
N HIS A 298 -10.75 21.26 8.19
CA HIS A 298 -11.35 22.50 8.66
C HIS A 298 -11.14 23.60 7.60
#